data_AF-A0A8J3G2L5-F1
#
_entry.id   AF-A0A8J3G2L5-F1
#
_cell.length_a   1.000
_cell.length_b   1.000
_cell.length_c   1.000
_cell.angle_alpha   90.00
_cell.angle_beta   90.00
_cell.angle_gamma   90.00
#
_symmetry.space_group_name_H-M   'P 1'
#
loop_
_entity.id
_entity.type
_entity.pdbx_description
1 polymer ?
#
loop_
_entity_poly.entity_id
_entity_poly.type
_entity_poly.pdbx_seq_one_letter_code
_entity_poly.pdbx_strand_id
1 'polypeptide(L)'
;MSRKDPRDTDLIRDLDLLLDLLCAEWDFCAGVRGADLVQGAKPLTSKHFTDSVLDAETVLIGPRASWERRIKRRFVQRYGHEITRREYRPY
;
A
#
# COMPACT_ATOMS: atom_id res chain seq x y z
N MET A 1 10.03 20.35 15.89
CA MET A 1 8.88 20.17 14.98
C MET A 1 9.45 19.85 13.61
N SER A 2 9.48 18.57 13.19
CA SER A 2 9.98 18.19 11.87
C SER A 2 9.04 18.73 10.79
N ARG A 3 9.56 19.53 9.86
CA ARG A 3 8.84 19.90 8.63
C ARG A 3 8.54 18.59 7.89
N LYS A 4 7.26 18.22 7.79
CA LYS A 4 6.82 17.15 6.88
C LYS A 4 7.26 17.54 5.48
N ASP A 5 8.03 16.68 4.83
CA ASP A 5 8.40 16.87 3.44
C ASP A 5 7.11 16.83 2.60
N PRO A 6 6.88 17.72 1.62
CA PRO A 6 5.73 17.61 0.73
C PRO A 6 5.59 16.19 0.13
N ARG A 7 6.73 15.55 -0.17
CA ARG A 7 6.81 14.16 -0.65
C ARG A 7 6.31 13.13 0.37
N ASP A 8 6.38 13.43 1.68
CA ASP A 8 5.80 12.58 2.73
C ASP A 8 4.28 12.51 2.61
N THR A 9 3.65 13.60 2.17
CA THR A 9 2.19 13.67 2.02
C THR A 9 1.76 13.00 0.72
N ASP A 10 2.58 13.09 -0.33
CA ASP A 10 2.23 12.56 -1.64
C ASP A 10 2.25 11.03 -1.69
N LEU A 11 3.27 10.36 -1.13
CA LEU A 11 3.31 8.89 -1.10
C LEU A 11 2.18 8.30 -0.26
N ILE A 12 1.91 8.87 0.93
CA ILE A 12 0.82 8.40 1.80
C ILE A 12 -0.52 8.52 1.08
N ARG A 13 -0.76 9.67 0.44
CA ARG A 13 -1.98 9.90 -0.33
C ARG A 13 -2.09 8.94 -1.51
N ASP A 14 -1.00 8.64 -2.19
CA ASP A 14 -1.02 7.70 -3.33
C ASP A 14 -1.27 6.27 -2.88
N LEU A 15 -0.75 5.88 -1.71
CA LEU A 15 -1.08 4.60 -1.06
C LEU A 15 -2.56 4.53 -0.68
N ASP A 16 -3.12 5.60 -0.11
CA ASP A 16 -4.56 5.68 0.17
C ASP A 16 -5.37 5.52 -1.13
N LEU A 17 -4.98 6.16 -2.22
CA LEU A 17 -5.62 5.98 -3.53
C LEU A 17 -5.53 4.53 -4.04
N LEU A 18 -4.40 3.86 -3.85
CA LEU A 18 -4.29 2.45 -4.20
C LEU A 18 -5.25 1.60 -3.36
N LEU A 19 -5.31 1.84 -2.05
CA LEU A 19 -6.21 1.12 -1.13
C LEU A 19 -7.68 1.35 -1.48
N ASP A 20 -8.07 2.59 -1.82
CA ASP A 20 -9.41 2.93 -2.29
C ASP A 20 -9.77 2.18 -3.58
N LEU A 21 -8.82 2.03 -4.51
CA LEU A 21 -9.02 1.23 -5.72
C LEU A 21 -9.19 -0.25 -5.41
N LEU A 22 -8.43 -0.81 -4.46
CA LEU A 22 -8.61 -2.20 -4.04
C LEU A 22 -9.98 -2.42 -3.38
N CYS A 23 -10.41 -1.49 -2.55
CA CYS A 23 -11.75 -1.47 -1.95
C CYS A 23 -12.84 -1.40 -3.03
N ALA A 24 -12.74 -0.47 -3.98
CA ALA A 24 -13.73 -0.30 -5.03
C ALA A 24 -13.79 -1.48 -6.02
N GLU A 25 -12.64 -2.05 -6.41
CA GLU A 25 -12.62 -3.14 -7.38
C GLU A 25 -12.91 -4.51 -6.74
N TRP A 26 -12.43 -4.76 -5.52
CA TRP A 26 -12.36 -6.09 -4.92
C TRP A 26 -13.02 -6.18 -3.53
N ASP A 27 -13.69 -5.13 -3.06
CA ASP A 27 -14.32 -5.04 -1.72
C ASP A 27 -13.33 -5.18 -0.55
N PHE A 28 -12.04 -4.90 -0.83
CA PHE A 28 -10.93 -4.92 0.13
C PHE A 28 -10.81 -3.58 0.87
N CYS A 29 -11.77 -3.30 1.73
CA CYS A 29 -11.86 -2.03 2.45
C CYS A 29 -11.20 -2.10 3.83
N ALA A 30 -10.14 -2.89 3.95
CA ALA A 30 -9.47 -3.40 5.15
C ALA A 30 -9.05 -2.37 6.24
N GLY A 31 -9.42 -1.10 6.13
CA GLY A 31 -9.23 -0.07 7.16
C GLY A 31 -7.78 0.39 7.33
N VAL A 32 -6.84 -0.24 6.61
CA VAL A 32 -5.44 0.17 6.53
C VAL A 32 -5.36 1.54 5.88
N ARG A 33 -4.50 2.42 6.41
CA ARG A 33 -4.16 3.69 5.75
C ARG A 33 -2.71 3.70 5.30
N GLY A 34 -2.40 4.48 4.27
CA GLY A 34 -1.04 4.69 3.77
C GLY A 34 -0.07 5.11 4.88
N ALA A 35 -0.54 5.89 5.85
CA ALA A 35 0.26 6.31 7.01
C ALA A 35 0.72 5.13 7.89
N ASP A 36 -0.08 4.07 7.99
CA ASP A 36 0.23 2.88 8.79
C ASP A 36 1.27 2.00 8.10
N LEU A 37 1.30 2.04 6.77
CA LEU A 37 2.19 1.24 5.93
C LEU A 37 3.61 1.82 5.86
N VAL A 38 3.73 3.14 5.95
CA VAL A 38 5.01 3.85 5.81
C VAL A 38 5.52 4.27 7.19
N GLN A 39 5.93 3.30 7.99
CA GLN A 39 6.53 3.53 9.32
C GLN A 39 8.06 3.49 9.29
N GLY A 40 8.69 4.55 9.80
CA GLY A 40 10.14 4.65 9.93
C GLY A 40 10.88 4.91 8.61
N ALA A 41 12.16 4.54 8.58
CA ALA A 41 13.07 4.81 7.45
C ALA A 41 13.19 3.64 6.45
N LYS A 42 12.49 2.53 6.69
CA LYS A 42 12.58 1.34 5.83
C LYS A 42 11.71 1.51 4.57
N PRO A 43 12.16 0.98 3.41
CA PRO A 43 11.30 0.89 2.24
C PRO A 43 10.04 0.08 2.53
N LEU A 44 8.91 0.56 2.02
CA LEU A 44 7.69 -0.23 1.95
C LEU A 44 7.85 -1.21 0.79
N THR A 45 7.94 -2.50 1.11
CA THR A 45 8.06 -3.55 0.09
C THR A 45 6.68 -4.03 -0.37
N SER A 46 6.62 -4.55 -1.59
CA SER A 46 5.40 -5.18 -2.13
C SER A 46 4.88 -6.31 -1.24
N LYS A 47 5.77 -7.06 -0.57
CA LYS A 47 5.40 -8.10 0.40
C LYS A 47 4.74 -7.49 1.63
N HIS A 48 5.40 -6.54 2.28
CA HIS A 48 4.87 -5.90 3.49
C HIS A 48 3.50 -5.26 3.23
N PHE A 49 3.36 -4.53 2.12
CA PHE A 49 2.06 -3.97 1.71
C PHE A 49 0.98 -5.06 1.56
N THR A 50 1.30 -6.14 0.86
CA THR A 50 0.35 -7.22 0.59
C THR A 50 -0.07 -7.93 1.88
N ASP A 51 0.88 -8.23 2.75
CA ASP A 51 0.62 -8.89 4.03
C ASP A 51 -0.26 -7.98 4.91
N SER A 52 0.05 -6.69 5.03
CA SER A 52 -0.74 -5.74 5.81
C SER A 52 -2.19 -5.61 5.32
N VAL A 53 -2.40 -5.56 3.99
CA VAL A 53 -3.75 -5.47 3.41
C VAL A 53 -4.54 -6.75 3.67
N LEU A 54 -3.93 -7.92 3.51
CA LEU A 54 -4.61 -9.20 3.71
C LEU A 54 -4.85 -9.54 5.18
N ASP A 55 -3.96 -9.13 6.07
CA ASP A 55 -4.10 -9.38 7.51
C ASP A 55 -5.15 -8.48 8.15
N ALA A 56 -5.36 -7.29 7.58
CA ALA A 56 -6.43 -6.39 7.99
C ALA A 56 -7.80 -6.79 7.39
N GLU A 57 -7.81 -7.61 6.35
CA GLU A 57 -9.05 -8.11 5.75
C GLU A 57 -9.57 -9.32 6.52
N THR A 58 -10.80 -9.22 7.03
CA THR A 58 -11.39 -10.27 7.89
C THR A 58 -12.10 -11.35 7.08
N VAL A 59 -12.52 -11.03 5.86
CA VAL A 59 -13.27 -11.95 5.00
C VAL A 59 -12.63 -12.01 3.61
N LEU A 60 -12.06 -13.17 3.26
CA LEU A 60 -11.49 -13.42 1.95
C LEU A 60 -12.35 -14.37 1.15
N ILE A 61 -12.85 -13.91 0.00
CA ILE A 61 -13.52 -14.79 -0.96
C ILE A 61 -12.43 -15.47 -1.82
N GLY A 62 -12.12 -16.72 -1.49
CA GLY A 62 -11.16 -17.56 -2.21
C GLY A 62 -9.78 -17.67 -1.54
N PRO A 63 -8.82 -18.35 -2.20
CA PRO A 63 -7.53 -18.66 -1.59
C PRO A 63 -6.69 -17.40 -1.36
N ARG A 64 -6.14 -17.24 -0.15
CA ARG A 64 -5.23 -16.13 0.19
C ARG A 64 -4.07 -15.99 -0.80
N ALA A 65 -3.45 -17.10 -1.22
CA ALA A 65 -2.34 -17.09 -2.17
C ALA A 65 -2.70 -16.47 -3.54
N SER A 66 -3.97 -16.57 -3.96
CA SER A 66 -4.45 -15.91 -5.18
C SER A 66 -4.49 -14.40 -5.00
N TRP A 67 -4.97 -13.93 -3.85
CA TRP A 67 -5.01 -12.52 -3.50
C TRP A 67 -3.62 -11.91 -3.32
N GLU A 68 -2.72 -12.62 -2.65
CA GLU A 68 -1.31 -12.22 -2.50
C GLU A 68 -0.68 -11.89 -3.85
N ARG A 69 -0.89 -12.75 -4.86
CA ARG A 69 -0.36 -12.53 -6.21
C ARG A 69 -0.98 -11.31 -6.89
N ARG A 70 -2.29 -11.06 -6.73
CA ARG A 70 -3.00 -9.94 -7.36
C ARG A 70 -2.61 -8.60 -6.73
N ILE A 71 -2.63 -8.51 -5.40
CA ILE A 71 -2.30 -7.30 -4.65
C ILE A 71 -0.82 -6.93 -4.87
N LYS A 72 0.09 -7.92 -4.74
CA LYS A 72 1.52 -7.70 -5.00
C LYS A 72 1.77 -7.17 -6.41
N ARG A 73 1.04 -7.67 -7.41
CA ARG A 73 1.16 -7.19 -8.80
C ARG A 73 0.74 -5.74 -8.94
N ARG A 74 -0.39 -5.32 -8.34
CA ARG A 74 -0.85 -3.92 -8.37
C ARG A 74 0.17 -2.98 -7.74
N PHE A 75 0.71 -3.36 -6.58
CA PHE A 75 1.78 -2.59 -5.94
C PHE A 75 2.99 -2.45 -6.87
N VAL A 76 3.49 -3.56 -7.42
CA VAL A 76 4.68 -3.56 -8.27
C VAL A 76 4.48 -2.76 -9.55
N GLN A 77 3.29 -2.81 -10.15
CA GLN A 77 2.96 -2.01 -11.33
C GLN A 77 3.00 -0.51 -11.05
N ARG A 78 2.67 -0.08 -9.83
CA ARG A 78 2.59 1.34 -9.46
C ARG A 78 3.92 1.87 -8.93
N TYR A 79 4.63 1.09 -8.12
CA TYR A 79 5.78 1.56 -7.36
C TYR A 79 7.08 0.79 -7.62
N GLY A 80 7.04 -0.35 -8.30
CA GLY A 80 8.15 -1.31 -8.35
C GLY A 80 8.19 -2.22 -7.12
N HIS A 81 9.33 -2.86 -6.87
CA HIS A 81 9.43 -3.89 -5.82
C HIS A 81 9.37 -3.33 -4.39
N GLU A 82 9.80 -2.09 -4.22
CA GLU A 82 9.82 -1.33 -2.97
C GLU A 82 9.74 0.17 -3.24
N ILE A 83 9.28 0.93 -2.24
CA ILE A 83 9.22 2.39 -2.33
C ILE A 83 9.55 3.02 -0.99
N THR A 84 10.38 4.07 -1.03
CA THR A 84 10.59 4.97 0.10
C THR A 84 9.96 6.33 -0.18
N ARG A 85 9.71 7.10 0.89
CA ARG A 85 9.24 8.50 0.78
C ARG A 85 10.19 9.38 -0.04
N ARG A 86 11.48 9.07 -0.01
CA ARG A 86 12.53 9.82 -0.71
C ARG A 86 12.51 9.57 -2.23
N GLU A 87 12.20 8.34 -2.62
CA GLU A 87 12.20 7.89 -4.02
C GLU A 87 10.89 8.19 -4.74
N TYR A 88 9.80 8.31 -4.00
CA TYR A 88 8.50 8.60 -4.57
C TYR A 88 8.48 9.95 -5.29
N ARG A 89 7.95 9.93 -6.52
CA ARG A 89 7.67 11.11 -7.32
C ARG A 89 6.22 11.04 -7.79
N PRO A 90 5.36 12.00 -7.42
CA PRO A 90 4.02 12.08 -7.99
C PRO A 90 4.15 12.29 -9.51
N TYR A 91 3.29 11.58 -10.26
CA TYR A 91 3.15 11.78 -11.71
C TYR A 91 2.40 13.09 -12.01
#